data_AF-A0A8J1XSB1-F1
#
_entry.id   AF-A0A8J1XSB1-F1
#
_cell.length_a   1.000
_cell.length_b   1.000
_cell.length_c   1.000
_cell.angle_alpha   90.00
_cell.angle_beta   90.00
_cell.angle_gamma   90.00
#
_symmetry.space_group_name_H-M   'P 1'
#
loop_
_entity.id
_entity.type
_entity.pdbx_description
1 polymer ?
#
loop_
_entity_poly.entity_id
_entity_poly.type
_entity_poly.pdbx_seq_one_letter_code
_entity_poly.pdbx_strand_id
1 'polypeptide(L)'
;MAEGFLKVTKHLFVLSVFMVISTYSPIYAKGVNGGIQCATCTVVVTLTEQLAQVHNDSVAQALARLCSYMPQGQLQYACKIIIETLGPVVIDMLEKHETPDVICHALHLCTVDEGQPQCHLFPVPKDVSIQDRAMKYSNYGTSGLAWKHRRKEPFSVCKLPGIKILCDWIERIFDDHNPALDIDGDNFSTFQTLRGSSWRGKDCNDEQENIHPGAKPELGDVFHDTNCNGIYGVDGNTGLPYEDLYCKDSQPIGVAAIGDSVTAHFHIPPEWLEAEKLNVEMLRYLPFWLENELDWPHLSGTTGFMNDTTGRIEGSTDSIYLQMRKRNRCNHRDYQNLGVNGGRSGSTLNNENALARDKLKDNPLLVFYALVGNDVCNGHSDTLAHMTSPEEMRKNFLKTLKFLDAKVPNGSHLIVIGLADGSLLYDNLKNRVHPLGKLWGNVKYPQFYDWFNCLQVTPCAGWMNSNATIRNGTTKRARELSQVLKSVVAETKGKLRNFDASYLDCPIGPVLDAWKAQGGEGWQLIEPVDGFHINQIAHKLTAEYTWNYLEKNLPHFIGNINPHNAEIIKKFGEQGGHL
;
A
#
# COMPACT_ATOMS: atom_id res chain seq x y z
N MET A 1 26.80 -17.35 21.12
CA MET A 1 27.14 -15.91 21.25
C MET A 1 26.73 -15.10 20.02
N ALA A 2 26.97 -15.58 18.79
CA ALA A 2 26.56 -14.91 17.54
C ALA A 2 25.02 -14.73 17.40
N GLU A 3 24.20 -15.76 17.65
CA GLU A 3 22.73 -15.64 17.64
C GLU A 3 22.17 -14.66 18.69
N GLY A 4 22.84 -14.55 19.84
CA GLY A 4 22.47 -13.61 20.90
C GLY A 4 22.80 -12.17 20.54
N PHE A 5 23.96 -11.96 19.88
CA PHE A 5 24.35 -10.65 19.37
C PHE A 5 23.44 -10.21 18.22
N LEU A 6 23.06 -11.14 17.33
CA LEU A 6 22.13 -10.90 16.21
C LEU A 6 20.71 -10.54 16.68
N LYS A 7 20.20 -11.18 17.74
CA LYS A 7 18.89 -10.82 18.33
C LYS A 7 18.92 -9.42 18.97
N VAL A 8 20.03 -9.06 19.62
CA VAL A 8 20.21 -7.75 20.26
C VAL A 8 20.38 -6.64 19.23
N THR A 9 21.16 -6.86 18.16
CA THR A 9 21.28 -5.91 17.04
C THR A 9 19.97 -5.80 16.26
N LYS A 10 19.24 -6.89 16.02
CA LYS A 10 17.89 -6.87 15.40
C LYS A 10 16.87 -6.09 16.24
N HIS A 11 16.88 -6.22 17.57
CA HIS A 11 15.99 -5.43 18.44
C HIS A 11 16.38 -3.95 18.54
N LEU A 12 17.68 -3.63 18.60
CA LEU A 12 18.18 -2.25 18.54
C LEU A 12 17.86 -1.60 17.18
N PHE A 13 17.95 -2.36 16.09
CA PHE A 13 17.63 -1.96 14.74
C PHE A 13 16.14 -1.60 14.58
N VAL A 14 15.23 -2.49 14.99
CA VAL A 14 13.77 -2.22 14.97
C VAL A 14 13.41 -1.01 15.84
N LEU A 15 14.00 -0.90 17.03
CA LEU A 15 13.79 0.26 17.91
C LEU A 15 14.31 1.58 17.32
N SER A 16 15.39 1.52 16.53
CA SER A 16 15.99 2.68 15.86
C SER A 16 15.19 3.09 14.61
N VAL A 17 14.74 2.13 13.80
CA VAL A 17 13.86 2.37 12.63
C VAL A 17 12.53 2.96 13.06
N PHE A 18 11.94 2.43 14.13
CA PHE A 18 10.70 2.96 14.70
C PHE A 18 10.86 4.38 15.27
N MET A 19 12.04 4.70 15.85
CA MET A 19 12.36 6.05 16.35
C MET A 19 12.49 7.07 15.23
N VAL A 20 12.92 6.64 14.05
CA VAL A 20 12.96 7.48 12.86
C VAL A 20 11.59 7.55 12.20
N ILE A 21 10.86 6.47 11.96
CA ILE A 21 9.51 6.53 11.36
C ILE A 21 8.55 7.38 12.19
N SER A 22 8.62 7.32 13.52
CA SER A 22 7.78 8.14 14.41
C SER A 22 8.16 9.63 14.44
N THR A 23 9.35 9.99 13.96
CA THR A 23 9.87 11.37 13.93
C THR A 23 10.14 11.90 12.52
N TYR A 24 10.02 11.02 11.53
CA TYR A 24 10.19 11.24 10.12
C TYR A 24 8.90 10.97 9.40
N SER A 25 8.32 12.07 8.95
CA SER A 25 7.23 12.03 8.02
C SER A 25 7.45 13.24 7.12
N PRO A 26 8.04 13.08 5.93
CA PRO A 26 8.02 14.12 4.90
C PRO A 26 6.58 14.52 4.49
N ILE A 27 5.56 13.92 5.12
CA ILE A 27 4.18 14.37 5.27
C ILE A 27 4.05 15.85 5.67
N TYR A 28 5.06 16.46 6.31
CA TYR A 28 4.97 17.81 6.88
C TYR A 28 4.70 18.97 5.89
N ALA A 29 4.75 18.80 4.57
CA ALA A 29 4.52 19.90 3.62
C ALA A 29 3.74 19.53 2.34
N LYS A 30 2.96 18.43 2.34
CA LYS A 30 2.13 18.09 1.17
C LYS A 30 0.73 18.69 1.30
N GLY A 31 0.35 19.50 0.31
CA GLY A 31 -0.97 20.14 0.22
C GLY A 31 -0.94 21.65 0.48
N VAL A 32 -2.13 22.25 0.53
CA VAL A 32 -2.37 23.66 0.89
C VAL A 32 -3.25 23.73 2.14
N ASN A 33 -3.36 24.90 2.76
CA ASN A 33 -4.20 25.14 3.94
C ASN A 33 -3.80 24.25 5.15
N GLY A 34 -2.51 23.96 5.27
CA GLY A 34 -1.95 23.02 6.26
C GLY A 34 -1.96 21.55 5.80
N GLY A 35 -2.60 21.23 4.68
CA GLY A 35 -2.50 19.94 3.99
C GLY A 35 -2.74 18.75 4.92
N ILE A 36 -1.80 17.80 4.94
CA ILE A 36 -1.95 16.57 5.73
C ILE A 36 -1.98 16.85 7.24
N GLN A 37 -1.31 17.91 7.71
CA GLN A 37 -1.37 18.28 9.14
C GLN A 37 -2.78 18.71 9.53
N CYS A 38 -3.44 19.50 8.67
CA CYS A 38 -4.83 19.91 8.86
C CYS A 38 -5.77 18.69 8.87
N ALA A 39 -5.60 17.79 7.91
CA ALA A 39 -6.38 16.55 7.84
C ALA A 39 -6.21 15.69 9.10
N THR A 40 -4.97 15.47 9.52
CA THR A 40 -4.63 14.67 10.70
C THR A 40 -5.20 15.27 11.98
N CYS A 41 -5.04 16.59 12.16
CA CYS A 41 -5.63 17.29 13.31
C CYS A 41 -7.14 17.11 13.35
N THR A 42 -7.82 17.35 12.22
CA THR A 42 -9.28 17.28 12.12
C THR A 42 -9.77 15.88 12.48
N VAL A 43 -9.10 14.84 11.98
CA VAL A 43 -9.39 13.43 12.31
C VAL A 43 -9.18 13.14 13.80
N VAL A 44 -8.03 13.50 14.37
CA VAL A 44 -7.72 13.20 15.78
C VAL A 44 -8.66 13.93 16.74
N VAL A 45 -8.99 15.20 16.48
CA VAL A 45 -9.93 15.97 17.29
C VAL A 45 -11.34 15.37 17.17
N THR A 46 -11.76 14.97 15.96
CA THR A 46 -13.02 14.25 15.75
C THR A 46 -13.07 12.98 16.59
N LEU A 47 -12.04 12.13 16.52
CA LEU A 47 -12.00 10.88 17.28
C LEU A 47 -11.98 11.12 18.78
N THR A 48 -11.33 12.18 19.24
CA THR A 48 -11.33 12.58 20.66
C THR A 48 -12.75 12.90 21.13
N GLU A 49 -13.49 13.71 20.37
CA GLU A 49 -14.88 14.05 20.70
C GLU A 49 -15.79 12.82 20.67
N GLN A 50 -15.64 11.96 19.65
CA GLN A 50 -16.41 10.73 19.54
C GLN A 50 -16.11 9.74 20.68
N LEU A 51 -14.84 9.58 21.07
CA LEU A 51 -14.45 8.73 22.20
C LEU A 51 -15.01 9.26 23.52
N ALA A 52 -15.01 10.59 23.72
CA ALA A 52 -15.63 11.21 24.89
C ALA A 52 -17.12 10.86 24.99
N GLN A 53 -17.84 10.93 23.86
CA GLN A 53 -19.26 10.56 23.79
C GLN A 53 -19.50 9.06 24.01
N VAL A 54 -18.76 8.20 23.30
CA VAL A 54 -18.93 6.73 23.36
C VAL A 54 -18.65 6.18 24.77
N HIS A 55 -17.63 6.71 25.45
CA HIS A 55 -17.23 6.23 26.78
C HIS A 55 -17.80 7.06 27.94
N ASN A 56 -18.56 8.12 27.67
CA ASN A 56 -19.02 9.08 28.66
C ASN A 56 -17.86 9.63 29.52
N ASP A 57 -16.74 9.91 28.85
CA ASP A 57 -15.51 10.43 29.41
C ASP A 57 -15.48 11.97 29.29
N SER A 58 -14.72 12.64 30.16
CA SER A 58 -14.30 14.02 29.86
C SER A 58 -13.38 14.06 28.65
N VAL A 59 -13.24 15.20 27.99
CA VAL A 59 -12.32 15.35 26.84
C VAL A 59 -10.88 14.98 27.23
N ALA A 60 -10.45 15.35 28.44
CA ALA A 60 -9.14 14.99 28.96
C ALA A 60 -8.97 13.46 29.12
N GLN A 61 -10.00 12.78 29.60
CA GLN A 61 -10.01 11.31 29.73
C GLN A 61 -10.01 10.63 28.35
N ALA A 62 -10.77 11.15 27.38
CA ALA A 62 -10.80 10.65 26.01
C ALA A 62 -9.43 10.79 25.30
N LEU A 63 -8.75 11.93 25.47
CA LEU A 63 -7.37 12.13 25.00
C LEU A 63 -6.43 11.11 25.64
N ALA A 64 -6.45 10.97 26.97
CA ALA A 64 -5.62 10.01 27.68
C ALA A 64 -5.89 8.57 27.22
N ARG A 65 -7.16 8.24 26.98
CA ARG A 65 -7.60 6.94 26.44
C ARG A 65 -7.03 6.69 25.05
N LEU A 66 -7.10 7.67 24.13
CA LEU A 66 -6.53 7.55 22.80
C LEU A 66 -5.03 7.22 22.86
N CYS A 67 -4.26 7.90 23.71
CA CYS A 67 -2.84 7.56 23.90
C CYS A 67 -2.62 6.22 24.61
N SER A 68 -3.54 5.78 25.47
CA SER A 68 -3.46 4.46 26.09
C SER A 68 -3.63 3.33 25.07
N TYR A 69 -4.30 3.58 23.94
CA TYR A 69 -4.48 2.62 22.86
C TYR A 69 -3.26 2.50 21.95
N MET A 70 -2.40 3.53 21.89
CA MET A 70 -1.17 3.48 21.10
C MET A 70 -0.23 2.37 21.60
N PRO A 71 0.52 1.70 20.70
CA PRO A 71 1.55 0.75 21.09
C PRO A 71 2.50 1.30 22.15
N GLN A 72 2.81 0.48 23.15
CA GLN A 72 3.74 0.85 24.21
C GLN A 72 5.12 1.23 23.64
N GLY A 73 5.80 2.15 24.31
CA GLY A 73 7.09 2.69 23.86
C GLY A 73 6.93 4.06 23.23
N GLN A 74 7.54 4.27 22.06
CA GLN A 74 7.72 5.61 21.49
C GLN A 74 6.43 6.25 20.98
N LEU A 75 5.52 5.49 20.36
CA LEU A 75 4.24 6.05 19.87
C LEU A 75 3.37 6.54 21.02
N GLN A 76 3.22 5.73 22.08
CA GLN A 76 2.49 6.15 23.28
C GLN A 76 3.16 7.36 23.96
N TYR A 77 4.50 7.41 24.01
CA TYR A 77 5.22 8.55 24.57
C TYR A 77 5.03 9.83 23.75
N ALA A 78 5.17 9.75 22.42
CA ALA A 78 4.93 10.87 21.52
C ALA A 78 3.49 11.40 21.65
N CYS A 79 2.52 10.49 21.73
CA CYS A 79 1.11 10.84 21.94
C CYS A 79 0.91 11.64 23.24
N LYS A 80 1.53 11.23 24.35
CA LYS A 80 1.46 11.95 25.63
C LYS A 80 2.04 13.35 25.54
N ILE A 81 3.19 13.53 24.87
CA ILE A 81 3.78 14.86 24.64
C ILE A 81 2.82 15.77 23.85
N ILE A 82 2.17 15.23 22.82
CA ILE A 82 1.19 15.97 22.02
C ILE A 82 0.02 16.44 22.90
N ILE A 83 -0.51 15.57 23.76
CA ILE A 83 -1.57 15.96 24.71
C ILE A 83 -1.08 17.01 25.69
N GLU A 84 0.11 16.87 26.27
CA GLU A 84 0.65 17.85 27.21
C GLU A 84 0.79 19.24 26.57
N THR A 85 1.06 19.28 25.26
CA THR A 85 1.28 20.52 24.51
C THR A 85 -0.02 21.13 23.98
N LEU A 86 -0.87 20.34 23.33
CA LEU A 86 -2.06 20.80 22.60
C LEU A 86 -3.37 20.53 23.35
N GLY A 87 -3.36 19.57 24.27
CA GLY A 87 -4.52 19.09 25.01
C GLY A 87 -5.30 20.18 25.73
N PRO A 88 -4.69 21.14 26.45
CA PRO A 88 -5.43 22.20 27.14
C PRO A 88 -6.34 23.02 26.21
N VAL A 89 -5.87 23.32 24.99
CA VAL A 89 -6.65 24.07 23.99
C VAL A 89 -7.77 23.21 23.43
N VAL A 90 -7.46 21.96 23.09
CA VAL A 90 -8.46 20.99 22.58
C VAL A 90 -9.57 20.76 23.61
N ILE A 91 -9.22 20.60 24.89
CA ILE A 91 -10.18 20.41 25.99
C ILE A 91 -11.12 21.61 26.10
N ASP A 92 -10.58 22.83 26.26
CA ASP A 92 -11.39 24.04 26.43
C ASP A 92 -12.34 24.28 25.25
N MET A 93 -11.86 24.04 24.02
CA MET A 93 -12.66 24.28 22.83
C MET A 93 -13.72 23.20 22.59
N LEU A 94 -13.43 21.92 22.84
CA LEU A 94 -14.43 20.85 22.75
C LEU A 94 -15.52 20.99 23.83
N GLU A 95 -15.15 21.40 25.05
CA GLU A 95 -16.13 21.70 26.12
C GLU A 95 -17.04 22.89 25.76
N LYS A 96 -16.58 23.78 24.88
CA LYS A 96 -17.36 24.89 24.32
C LYS A 96 -18.08 24.53 23.01
N HIS A 97 -18.10 23.25 22.63
CA HIS A 97 -18.75 22.75 21.42
C HIS A 97 -18.24 23.41 20.12
N GLU A 98 -16.95 23.73 20.07
CA GLU A 98 -16.28 24.10 18.82
C GLU A 98 -16.10 22.87 17.93
N THR A 99 -16.20 23.05 16.61
CA THR A 99 -16.00 21.93 15.67
C THR A 99 -14.51 21.59 15.54
N PRO A 100 -14.16 20.35 15.14
CA PRO A 100 -12.78 19.96 14.86
C PRO A 100 -12.06 20.91 13.89
N ASP A 101 -12.75 21.41 12.86
CA ASP A 101 -12.18 22.39 11.91
C ASP A 101 -11.74 23.68 12.62
N VAL A 102 -12.57 24.25 13.51
CA VAL A 102 -12.25 25.47 14.26
C VAL A 102 -11.08 25.26 15.19
N ILE A 103 -11.06 24.12 15.88
CA ILE A 103 -9.99 23.76 16.81
C ILE A 103 -8.66 23.68 16.07
N CYS A 104 -8.63 23.01 14.92
CA CYS A 104 -7.39 22.84 14.15
C CYS A 104 -6.87 24.15 13.53
N HIS A 105 -7.76 25.10 13.21
CA HIS A 105 -7.36 26.46 12.86
C HIS A 105 -6.81 27.25 14.06
N ALA A 106 -7.38 27.08 15.26
CA ALA A 106 -6.88 27.71 16.48
C ALA A 106 -5.50 27.16 16.90
N LEU A 107 -5.23 25.89 16.59
CA LEU A 107 -3.92 25.24 16.77
C LEU A 107 -2.90 25.59 15.66
N HIS A 108 -3.31 26.35 14.64
CA HIS A 108 -2.50 26.66 13.46
C HIS A 108 -2.04 25.45 12.64
N LEU A 109 -2.69 24.29 12.81
CA LEU A 109 -2.47 23.09 11.98
C LEU A 109 -3.29 23.14 10.68
N CYS A 110 -4.40 23.89 10.69
CA CYS A 110 -5.11 24.33 9.49
C CYS A 110 -4.87 25.83 9.26
N THR A 111 -4.60 26.19 8.02
CA THR A 111 -4.40 27.59 7.58
C THR A 111 -5.32 27.92 6.43
N VAL A 112 -5.41 29.20 6.05
CA VAL A 112 -5.96 29.60 4.75
C VAL A 112 -4.83 30.31 4.03
N ASP A 113 -4.23 29.61 3.09
CA ASP A 113 -3.11 30.09 2.30
C ASP A 113 -3.61 31.11 1.27
N GLU A 114 -2.72 31.98 0.81
CA GLU A 114 -3.08 33.04 -0.14
C GLU A 114 -3.66 32.46 -1.43
N GLY A 115 -4.85 32.93 -1.81
CA GLY A 115 -5.55 32.47 -3.01
C GLY A 115 -6.27 31.13 -2.87
N GLN A 116 -6.25 30.48 -1.70
CA GLN A 116 -6.97 29.23 -1.44
C GLN A 116 -8.30 29.47 -0.72
N PRO A 117 -9.33 28.65 -1.00
CA PRO A 117 -10.57 28.70 -0.23
C PRO A 117 -10.35 28.14 1.18
N GLN A 118 -11.25 28.48 2.08
CA GLN A 118 -11.26 27.90 3.42
C GLN A 118 -11.85 26.49 3.40
N CYS A 119 -11.06 25.51 3.84
CA CYS A 119 -11.46 24.10 3.86
C CYS A 119 -12.17 23.74 5.16
N HIS A 120 -13.18 22.88 5.08
CA HIS A 120 -13.88 22.35 6.25
C HIS A 120 -14.49 20.99 5.95
N LEU A 121 -14.47 20.09 6.94
CA LEU A 121 -15.13 18.79 6.86
C LEU A 121 -16.53 18.86 7.45
N PHE A 122 -16.69 19.54 8.58
CA PHE A 122 -17.96 19.65 9.28
C PHE A 122 -18.73 20.91 8.86
N PRO A 123 -20.07 20.93 9.00
CA PRO A 123 -20.86 22.10 8.67
C PRO A 123 -20.46 23.32 9.50
N VAL A 124 -20.18 24.43 8.83
CA VAL A 124 -19.95 25.73 9.48
C VAL A 124 -21.23 26.57 9.33
N PRO A 125 -21.70 27.25 10.39
CA PRO A 125 -22.78 28.22 10.26
C PRO A 125 -22.45 29.26 9.17
N LYS A 126 -23.41 29.56 8.29
CA LYS A 126 -23.20 30.42 7.11
C LYS A 126 -22.74 31.85 7.44
N ASP A 127 -22.90 32.25 8.69
CA ASP A 127 -22.80 33.64 9.13
C ASP A 127 -21.49 33.91 9.90
N VAL A 128 -20.62 32.89 10.08
CA VAL A 128 -19.42 32.98 10.92
C VAL A 128 -18.23 32.29 10.25
N SER A 129 -17.11 33.00 10.09
CA SER A 129 -15.85 32.42 9.62
C SER A 129 -15.21 31.53 10.69
N ILE A 130 -14.73 30.33 10.33
CA ILE A 130 -13.90 29.47 11.21
C ILE A 130 -12.71 30.25 11.76
N GLN A 131 -12.10 31.14 10.96
CA GLN A 131 -10.97 31.96 11.39
C GLN A 131 -11.37 32.91 12.52
N ASP A 132 -12.53 33.56 12.42
CA ASP A 132 -13.03 34.48 13.45
C ASP A 132 -13.33 33.75 14.75
N ARG A 133 -13.84 32.52 14.68
CA ARG A 133 -14.03 31.66 15.86
C ARG A 133 -12.69 31.25 16.45
N ALA A 134 -11.76 30.77 15.62
CA ALA A 134 -10.42 30.35 16.04
C ALA A 134 -9.62 31.49 16.69
N MET A 135 -9.73 32.72 16.17
CA MET A 135 -9.05 33.90 16.71
C MET A 135 -9.43 34.21 18.17
N LYS A 136 -10.64 33.85 18.62
CA LYS A 136 -11.06 34.00 20.03
C LYS A 136 -10.15 33.20 20.99
N TYR A 137 -9.49 32.16 20.49
CA TYR A 137 -8.62 31.27 21.25
C TYR A 137 -7.13 31.49 20.95
N SER A 138 -6.77 32.50 20.15
CA SER A 138 -5.38 32.81 19.78
C SER A 138 -4.45 33.08 20.98
N ASN A 139 -5.00 33.52 22.12
CA ASN A 139 -4.26 33.77 23.36
C ASN A 139 -3.79 32.49 24.08
N TYR A 140 -4.34 31.31 23.75
CA TYR A 140 -3.81 30.05 24.23
C TYR A 140 -2.41 29.77 23.66
N GLY A 141 -2.14 30.21 22.43
CA GLY A 141 -0.82 30.08 21.79
C GLY A 141 0.26 31.00 22.35
N THR A 142 -0.08 31.97 23.21
CA THR A 142 0.89 32.93 23.76
C THR A 142 1.32 32.65 25.20
N SER A 143 0.65 31.73 25.92
CA SER A 143 0.80 31.58 27.38
C SER A 143 1.37 30.24 27.88
N GLY A 144 1.74 29.30 27.00
CA GLY A 144 2.51 28.10 27.38
C GLY A 144 3.41 27.65 26.24
N LEU A 145 4.73 27.80 26.41
CA LEU A 145 5.75 27.53 25.38
C LEU A 145 5.42 28.19 24.05
N ALA A 146 5.60 29.51 24.05
CA ALA A 146 5.70 30.26 22.82
C ALA A 146 6.48 29.47 21.77
N TRP A 147 5.78 29.18 20.68
CA TRP A 147 6.30 29.02 19.32
C TRP A 147 7.01 30.33 18.91
N LYS A 148 7.91 30.82 19.78
CA LYS A 148 8.72 32.04 19.67
C LYS A 148 9.94 31.82 18.80
N HIS A 149 10.08 30.63 18.25
CA HIS A 149 10.80 30.46 17.02
C HIS A 149 9.79 30.19 15.92
N ARG A 150 9.54 31.23 15.10
CA ARG A 150 9.53 31.04 13.65
C ARG A 150 10.82 30.30 13.28
N ARG A 151 10.90 28.99 13.48
CA ARG A 151 11.86 28.19 12.75
C ARG A 151 11.32 28.15 11.34
N LYS A 152 12.04 28.78 10.42
CA LYS A 152 11.80 28.73 8.96
C LYS A 152 11.92 27.31 8.39
N GLU A 153 11.94 26.28 9.22
CA GLU A 153 12.17 24.89 8.87
C GLU A 153 11.43 24.03 9.91
N PRO A 154 10.62 23.03 9.49
CA PRO A 154 10.03 22.08 10.42
C PRO A 154 11.15 21.41 11.26
N PHE A 155 10.87 21.21 12.54
CA PHE A 155 11.78 20.47 13.42
C PHE A 155 11.90 19.03 12.89
N SER A 156 13.03 18.73 12.26
CA SER A 156 13.36 17.39 11.81
C SER A 156 14.32 16.76 12.80
N VAL A 157 13.90 15.64 13.40
CA VAL A 157 14.74 14.84 14.30
C VAL A 157 16.00 14.33 13.58
N CYS A 158 15.98 14.23 12.25
CA CYS A 158 17.12 13.85 11.43
C CYS A 158 18.19 14.93 11.26
N LYS A 159 17.95 16.14 11.75
CA LYS A 159 18.99 17.19 11.87
C LYS A 159 19.80 17.06 13.17
N LEU A 160 19.50 16.08 14.04
CA LEU A 160 20.28 15.80 15.24
C LEU A 160 21.55 14.96 14.91
N PRO A 161 22.73 15.28 15.47
CA PRO A 161 23.95 14.52 15.25
C PRO A 161 23.79 13.05 15.71
N GLY A 162 24.12 12.08 14.83
CA GLY A 162 23.99 10.64 15.09
C GLY A 162 22.66 10.02 14.62
N ILE A 163 21.59 10.81 14.48
CA ILE A 163 20.29 10.35 13.97
C ILE A 163 20.17 10.52 12.45
N LYS A 164 20.85 11.52 11.89
CA LYS A 164 20.91 11.75 10.42
C LYS A 164 21.28 10.49 9.63
N ILE A 165 22.28 9.73 10.10
CA ILE A 165 22.75 8.51 9.43
C ILE A 165 21.64 7.45 9.33
N LEU A 166 20.79 7.36 10.36
CA LEU A 166 19.68 6.42 10.44
C LEU A 166 18.52 6.84 9.54
N CYS A 167 18.29 8.15 9.41
CA CYS A 167 17.27 8.71 8.51
C CYS A 167 17.68 8.62 7.04
N ASP A 168 18.92 8.99 6.71
CA ASP A 168 19.45 8.86 5.35
C ASP A 168 19.41 7.38 4.88
N TRP A 169 19.46 6.43 5.82
CA TRP A 169 19.37 5.00 5.54
C TRP A 169 17.91 4.52 5.37
N ILE A 170 16.95 5.05 6.13
CA ILE A 170 15.51 4.75 5.99
C ILE A 170 14.91 5.41 4.76
N GLU A 171 15.33 6.64 4.42
CA GLU A 171 14.96 7.28 3.15
C GLU A 171 15.39 6.41 1.96
N ARG A 172 16.61 5.85 1.98
CA ARG A 172 17.06 4.92 0.92
C ARG A 172 16.19 3.67 0.81
N ILE A 173 15.74 3.09 1.91
CA ILE A 173 14.87 1.89 1.86
C ILE A 173 13.53 2.22 1.20
N PHE A 174 12.91 3.34 1.61
CA PHE A 174 11.62 3.75 1.06
C PHE A 174 11.71 4.37 -0.34
N ASP A 175 12.88 4.87 -0.75
CA ASP A 175 13.12 5.42 -2.10
C ASP A 175 13.60 4.35 -3.10
N ASP A 176 14.44 3.41 -2.67
CA ASP A 176 14.99 2.33 -3.52
C ASP A 176 14.06 1.09 -3.57
N HIS A 177 13.09 1.00 -2.64
CA HIS A 177 12.10 -0.08 -2.52
C HIS A 177 12.69 -1.51 -2.38
N ASN A 178 13.93 -1.59 -1.91
CA ASN A 178 14.62 -2.83 -1.57
C ASN A 178 14.43 -3.18 -0.08
N PRO A 179 14.58 -4.45 0.31
CA PRO A 179 14.45 -4.84 1.71
C PRO A 179 15.43 -4.10 2.61
N ALA A 180 14.97 -3.71 3.80
CA ALA A 180 15.82 -3.06 4.81
C ALA A 180 16.85 -4.00 5.42
N LEU A 181 16.53 -5.30 5.50
CA LEU A 181 17.40 -6.35 5.98
C LEU A 181 17.62 -7.35 4.85
N ASP A 182 18.76 -7.23 4.21
CA ASP A 182 19.24 -8.04 3.09
C ASP A 182 20.77 -8.02 3.19
N ILE A 183 21.34 -9.12 3.68
CA ILE A 183 22.77 -9.19 4.03
C ILE A 183 23.62 -9.53 2.81
N ASP A 184 23.09 -10.33 1.88
CA ASP A 184 23.81 -10.80 0.70
C ASP A 184 23.52 -10.00 -0.59
N GLY A 185 22.50 -9.14 -0.57
CA GLY A 185 22.18 -8.21 -1.64
C GLY A 185 21.32 -8.80 -2.76
N ASP A 186 20.63 -9.90 -2.52
CA ASP A 186 19.76 -10.58 -3.49
C ASP A 186 18.38 -9.90 -3.66
N ASN A 187 18.06 -8.92 -2.80
CA ASN A 187 16.78 -8.23 -2.65
C ASN A 187 15.61 -9.11 -2.18
N PHE A 188 15.88 -10.19 -1.48
CA PHE A 188 14.94 -10.93 -0.66
C PHE A 188 15.29 -10.71 0.82
N SER A 189 14.46 -11.24 1.72
CA SER A 189 14.67 -11.01 3.15
C SER A 189 14.08 -12.12 4.00
N THR A 190 14.74 -12.35 5.13
CA THR A 190 14.23 -13.17 6.22
C THR A 190 13.21 -12.43 7.10
N PHE A 191 13.09 -11.11 7.00
CA PHE A 191 12.18 -10.27 7.79
C PHE A 191 10.88 -9.98 7.03
N GLN A 192 9.77 -9.80 7.74
CA GLN A 192 8.45 -9.71 7.10
C GLN A 192 8.09 -8.32 6.56
N THR A 193 8.42 -7.26 7.30
CA THR A 193 8.08 -5.86 6.95
C THR A 193 9.23 -5.17 6.22
N LEU A 194 9.16 -3.85 5.99
CA LEU A 194 10.25 -3.04 5.42
C LEU A 194 10.76 -3.61 4.08
N ARG A 195 9.83 -3.84 3.15
CA ARG A 195 10.08 -4.43 1.82
C ARG A 195 10.59 -5.89 1.83
N GLY A 196 10.49 -6.60 2.96
CA GLY A 196 10.87 -8.01 3.10
C GLY A 196 9.79 -9.03 2.65
N SER A 197 9.58 -10.10 3.41
CA SER A 197 8.79 -11.27 2.96
C SER A 197 7.29 -11.06 2.80
N SER A 198 6.73 -9.94 3.28
CA SER A 198 5.37 -9.53 2.90
C SER A 198 5.30 -9.17 1.41
N TRP A 199 6.41 -8.68 0.86
CA TRP A 199 6.51 -8.14 -0.49
C TRP A 199 7.03 -9.19 -1.46
N ARG A 200 7.98 -10.03 -1.02
CA ARG A 200 8.65 -11.04 -1.86
C ARG A 200 8.72 -12.38 -1.14
N GLY A 201 9.09 -13.44 -1.85
CA GLY A 201 9.39 -14.72 -1.22
C GLY A 201 10.33 -14.57 -0.03
N LYS A 202 10.04 -15.28 1.08
CA LYS A 202 10.97 -15.32 2.20
C LYS A 202 12.27 -16.01 1.78
N ASP A 203 13.37 -15.30 1.98
CA ASP A 203 14.69 -15.85 1.78
C ASP A 203 14.97 -16.97 2.81
N CYS A 204 15.50 -18.08 2.32
CA CYS A 204 15.88 -19.24 3.11
C CYS A 204 17.35 -19.20 3.56
N ASN A 205 18.18 -18.32 2.98
CA ASN A 205 19.60 -18.15 3.33
C ASN A 205 20.16 -16.75 3.01
N ASP A 206 20.02 -15.84 3.98
CA ASP A 206 20.45 -14.42 3.93
C ASP A 206 21.97 -14.24 4.10
N GLU A 207 22.77 -15.17 3.59
CA GLU A 207 24.23 -15.12 3.59
C GLU A 207 24.83 -15.42 2.20
N GLN A 208 24.00 -15.80 1.22
CA GLN A 208 24.43 -16.28 -0.09
C GLN A 208 23.48 -15.80 -1.20
N GLU A 209 23.92 -14.80 -1.96
CA GLU A 209 23.17 -14.14 -3.04
C GLU A 209 22.57 -15.09 -4.10
N ASN A 210 23.11 -16.30 -4.27
CA ASN A 210 22.61 -17.28 -5.23
C ASN A 210 21.55 -18.23 -4.67
N ILE A 211 21.17 -18.09 -3.40
CA ILE A 211 20.14 -18.89 -2.74
C ILE A 211 18.93 -17.99 -2.47
N HIS A 212 17.93 -18.04 -3.35
CA HIS A 212 16.77 -17.16 -3.22
C HIS A 212 15.55 -17.70 -3.97
N PRO A 213 14.34 -17.24 -3.63
CA PRO A 213 13.12 -17.59 -4.34
C PRO A 213 13.24 -17.44 -5.87
N GLY A 214 13.02 -18.55 -6.57
CA GLY A 214 12.96 -18.63 -8.02
C GLY A 214 14.29 -18.79 -8.76
N ALA A 215 15.41 -18.94 -8.04
CA ALA A 215 16.66 -19.44 -8.61
C ALA A 215 16.46 -20.82 -9.27
N LYS A 216 17.31 -21.18 -10.23
CA LYS A 216 17.38 -22.55 -10.75
C LYS A 216 18.17 -23.42 -9.78
N PRO A 217 17.70 -24.65 -9.51
CA PRO A 217 18.34 -25.50 -8.51
C PRO A 217 19.77 -25.89 -8.89
N GLU A 218 20.69 -25.77 -7.93
CA GLU A 218 22.09 -26.17 -8.11
C GLU A 218 22.25 -27.67 -7.84
N LEU A 219 22.67 -28.43 -8.86
CA LEU A 219 22.82 -29.88 -8.77
C LEU A 219 21.53 -30.61 -8.31
N GLY A 220 20.36 -30.06 -8.62
CA GLY A 220 19.07 -30.62 -8.18
C GLY A 220 18.82 -30.50 -6.68
N ASP A 221 19.48 -29.56 -6.00
CA ASP A 221 19.34 -29.27 -4.57
C ASP A 221 19.60 -30.48 -3.68
N VAL A 222 20.63 -31.27 -4.02
CA VAL A 222 21.02 -32.47 -3.26
C VAL A 222 21.34 -32.17 -1.80
N PHE A 223 21.98 -31.03 -1.51
CA PHE A 223 22.51 -30.71 -0.19
C PHE A 223 21.77 -29.59 0.54
N HIS A 224 21.30 -28.58 -0.19
CA HIS A 224 20.59 -27.42 0.33
C HIS A 224 19.58 -26.95 -0.72
N ASP A 225 18.50 -26.35 -0.23
CA ASP A 225 17.45 -25.72 -1.03
C ASP A 225 17.97 -24.38 -1.53
N THR A 226 18.28 -24.28 -2.83
CA THR A 226 18.85 -23.06 -3.43
C THR A 226 17.79 -22.11 -3.96
N ASN A 227 16.56 -22.58 -4.14
CA ASN A 227 15.49 -21.76 -4.70
C ASN A 227 14.37 -21.45 -3.70
N CYS A 228 14.59 -21.81 -2.44
CA CYS A 228 13.72 -21.61 -1.29
C CYS A 228 12.31 -22.16 -1.46
N ASN A 229 12.13 -23.16 -2.32
CA ASN A 229 10.83 -23.76 -2.58
C ASN A 229 10.49 -24.91 -1.61
N GLY A 230 11.40 -25.25 -0.69
CA GLY A 230 11.26 -26.29 0.32
C GLY A 230 11.48 -27.72 -0.16
N ILE A 231 11.93 -27.92 -1.40
CA ILE A 231 12.18 -29.23 -2.03
C ILE A 231 13.69 -29.39 -2.23
N TYR A 232 14.28 -30.32 -1.50
CA TYR A 232 15.71 -30.60 -1.59
C TYR A 232 16.00 -32.03 -1.10
N GLY A 233 17.24 -32.48 -1.28
CA GLY A 233 17.70 -33.81 -0.91
C GLY A 233 17.45 -34.88 -1.98
N VAL A 234 17.69 -36.13 -1.61
CA VAL A 234 17.70 -37.27 -2.53
C VAL A 234 16.64 -38.30 -2.15
N ASP A 235 15.99 -38.86 -3.16
CA ASP A 235 15.09 -39.99 -2.96
C ASP A 235 15.86 -41.27 -2.63
N GLY A 236 15.60 -41.83 -1.45
CA GLY A 236 16.31 -43.01 -0.96
C GLY A 236 16.10 -44.29 -1.78
N ASN A 237 15.07 -44.34 -2.64
CA ASN A 237 14.81 -45.51 -3.49
C ASN A 237 15.49 -45.40 -4.85
N THR A 238 15.43 -44.22 -5.49
CA THR A 238 15.96 -44.01 -6.84
C THR A 238 17.38 -43.44 -6.86
N GLY A 239 17.82 -42.80 -5.78
CA GLY A 239 19.08 -42.06 -5.71
C GLY A 239 19.07 -40.74 -6.50
N LEU A 240 17.91 -40.31 -7.02
CA LEU A 240 17.77 -39.06 -7.76
C LEU A 240 17.37 -37.90 -6.84
N PRO A 241 17.82 -36.65 -7.13
CA PRO A 241 17.39 -35.49 -6.36
C PRO A 241 15.88 -35.27 -6.46
N TYR A 242 15.23 -34.87 -5.36
CA TYR A 242 13.79 -34.64 -5.34
C TYR A 242 13.37 -33.51 -6.28
N GLU A 243 14.18 -32.47 -6.40
CA GLU A 243 13.94 -31.34 -7.30
C GLU A 243 13.98 -31.78 -8.77
N ASP A 244 14.93 -32.66 -9.11
CA ASP A 244 15.01 -33.26 -10.46
C ASP A 244 13.80 -34.15 -10.75
N LEU A 245 13.36 -34.94 -9.77
CA LEU A 245 12.21 -35.84 -9.92
C LEU A 245 10.90 -35.09 -10.07
N TYR A 246 10.69 -34.01 -9.34
CA TYR A 246 9.39 -33.37 -9.20
C TYR A 246 9.25 -32.05 -9.97
N CYS A 247 10.35 -31.36 -10.26
CA CYS A 247 10.31 -29.98 -10.77
C CYS A 247 10.94 -29.80 -12.15
N LYS A 248 11.94 -30.60 -12.53
CA LYS A 248 12.71 -30.44 -13.79
C LYS A 248 11.86 -30.28 -15.05
N ASP A 249 10.86 -31.14 -15.23
CA ASP A 249 9.98 -31.12 -16.41
C ASP A 249 8.69 -30.31 -16.19
N SER A 250 8.52 -29.71 -15.00
CA SER A 250 7.31 -28.98 -14.60
C SER A 250 7.26 -27.52 -15.07
N GLN A 251 8.41 -26.98 -15.54
CA GLN A 251 8.60 -25.60 -15.98
C GLN A 251 8.11 -24.56 -14.94
N PRO A 252 8.80 -24.39 -13.79
CA PRO A 252 8.44 -23.39 -12.79
C PRO A 252 8.45 -21.97 -13.36
N ILE A 253 7.49 -21.15 -12.94
CA ILE A 253 7.32 -19.74 -13.34
C ILE A 253 6.92 -18.94 -12.10
N GLY A 254 7.71 -17.92 -11.76
CA GLY A 254 7.42 -17.01 -10.65
C GLY A 254 6.39 -15.94 -11.02
N VAL A 255 5.87 -15.23 -10.02
CA VAL A 255 4.90 -14.13 -10.22
C VAL A 255 5.50 -12.81 -9.75
N ALA A 256 5.53 -11.81 -10.62
CA ALA A 256 5.94 -10.46 -10.23
C ALA A 256 4.85 -9.44 -10.57
N ALA A 257 4.71 -8.39 -9.75
CA ALA A 257 3.77 -7.31 -9.98
C ALA A 257 4.49 -5.96 -9.89
N ILE A 258 4.49 -5.21 -10.98
CA ILE A 258 4.93 -3.81 -11.05
C ILE A 258 3.66 -2.96 -11.04
N GLY A 259 3.46 -2.15 -10.00
CA GLY A 259 2.21 -1.43 -9.87
C GLY A 259 2.21 -0.34 -8.81
N ASP A 260 1.01 0.07 -8.43
CA ASP A 260 0.76 1.16 -7.50
C ASP A 260 0.21 0.65 -6.14
N SER A 261 -0.46 1.54 -5.42
CA SER A 261 -1.14 1.27 -4.15
C SER A 261 -2.20 0.16 -4.23
N VAL A 262 -2.85 -0.02 -5.38
CA VAL A 262 -3.77 -1.16 -5.58
C VAL A 262 -2.95 -2.44 -5.63
N THR A 263 -1.83 -2.46 -6.36
CA THR A 263 -0.98 -3.65 -6.45
C THR A 263 -0.40 -4.06 -5.08
N ALA A 264 -0.04 -3.08 -4.25
CA ALA A 264 0.45 -3.30 -2.89
C ALA A 264 -0.67 -3.62 -1.87
N HIS A 265 -1.93 -3.44 -2.25
CA HIS A 265 -3.11 -3.49 -1.38
C HIS A 265 -3.00 -2.49 -0.21
N PHE A 266 -3.05 -1.20 -0.53
CA PHE A 266 -3.20 -0.15 0.47
C PHE A 266 -4.51 -0.33 1.25
N HIS A 267 -4.43 -0.37 2.57
CA HIS A 267 -5.60 -0.51 3.43
C HIS A 267 -5.40 0.18 4.78
N ILE A 268 -6.41 0.95 5.19
CA ILE A 268 -6.53 1.50 6.54
C ILE A 268 -7.76 0.87 7.20
N PRO A 269 -7.60 0.17 8.33
CA PRO A 269 -8.74 -0.42 9.04
C PRO A 269 -9.77 0.65 9.44
N PRO A 270 -11.05 0.52 9.05
CA PRO A 270 -12.08 1.50 9.42
C PRO A 270 -12.29 1.61 10.93
N GLU A 271 -11.97 0.56 11.68
CA GLU A 271 -11.93 0.52 13.15
C GLU A 271 -11.06 1.62 13.75
N TRP A 272 -10.06 2.12 13.02
CA TRP A 272 -9.21 3.22 13.50
C TRP A 272 -9.95 4.56 13.51
N LEU A 273 -11.00 4.68 12.69
CA LEU A 273 -11.80 5.89 12.55
C LEU A 273 -13.22 5.76 13.14
N GLU A 274 -13.56 4.62 13.73
CA GLU A 274 -14.85 4.35 14.38
C GLU A 274 -14.65 4.24 15.90
N ALA A 275 -14.96 5.31 16.63
CA ALA A 275 -14.72 5.39 18.09
C ALA A 275 -15.38 4.25 18.90
N GLU A 276 -16.50 3.71 18.43
CA GLU A 276 -17.17 2.55 19.06
C GLU A 276 -16.35 1.27 19.01
N LYS A 277 -15.46 1.13 18.03
CA LYS A 277 -14.61 -0.04 17.84
C LYS A 277 -13.16 0.18 18.27
N LEU A 278 -12.69 1.42 18.22
CA LEU A 278 -11.31 1.79 18.51
C LEU A 278 -10.90 1.38 19.94
N ASN A 279 -9.85 0.57 20.04
CA ASN A 279 -9.27 0.11 21.30
C ASN A 279 -7.81 -0.34 21.11
N VAL A 280 -7.14 -0.75 22.20
CA VAL A 280 -5.73 -1.15 22.19
C VAL A 280 -5.42 -2.33 21.24
N GLU A 281 -6.35 -3.27 21.07
CA GLU A 281 -6.17 -4.38 20.11
C GLU A 281 -6.12 -3.87 18.67
N MET A 282 -6.88 -2.80 18.38
CA MET A 282 -6.98 -2.22 17.04
C MET A 282 -5.69 -1.56 16.58
N LEU A 283 -4.91 -1.01 17.51
CA LEU A 283 -3.64 -0.36 17.22
C LEU A 283 -2.41 -1.22 17.56
N ARG A 284 -2.59 -2.44 18.12
CA ARG A 284 -1.48 -3.35 18.48
C ARG A 284 -0.51 -3.58 17.32
N TYR A 285 -1.04 -3.79 16.12
CA TYR A 285 -0.25 -4.08 14.91
C TYR A 285 0.10 -2.84 14.09
N LEU A 286 -0.19 -1.63 14.60
CA LEU A 286 0.14 -0.39 13.91
C LEU A 286 1.62 -0.29 13.45
N PRO A 287 2.63 -0.71 14.24
CA PRO A 287 4.03 -0.70 13.77
C PRO A 287 4.24 -1.55 12.52
N PHE A 288 3.65 -2.74 12.48
CA PHE A 288 3.75 -3.65 11.34
C PHE A 288 3.17 -3.02 10.06
N TRP A 289 2.01 -2.37 10.17
CA TRP A 289 1.38 -1.70 9.03
C TRP A 289 2.16 -0.47 8.58
N LEU A 290 2.71 0.33 9.51
CA LEU A 290 3.55 1.48 9.17
C LEU A 290 4.86 1.07 8.49
N GLU A 291 5.50 -0.01 8.96
CA GLU A 291 6.70 -0.58 8.34
C GLU A 291 6.43 -1.20 6.96
N ASN A 292 5.16 -1.47 6.64
CA ASN A 292 4.70 -1.85 5.31
C ASN A 292 4.01 -0.69 4.57
N GLU A 293 4.20 0.56 4.98
CA GLU A 293 3.67 1.73 4.26
C GLU A 293 2.13 1.77 4.17
N LEU A 294 1.44 1.12 5.12
CA LEU A 294 -0.01 0.85 5.12
C LEU A 294 -0.49 -0.06 3.97
N ASP A 295 0.45 -0.74 3.32
CA ASP A 295 0.21 -1.75 2.30
C ASP A 295 0.16 -3.15 2.90
N TRP A 296 -0.63 -4.02 2.27
CA TRP A 296 -0.89 -5.39 2.69
C TRP A 296 -0.57 -6.39 1.56
N PRO A 297 0.67 -6.37 1.02
CA PRO A 297 1.02 -7.13 -0.18
C PRO A 297 0.87 -8.64 0.00
N HIS A 298 1.04 -9.14 1.23
CA HIS A 298 0.84 -10.54 1.63
C HIS A 298 -0.63 -10.98 1.58
N LEU A 299 -1.59 -10.06 1.44
CA LEU A 299 -3.01 -10.32 1.22
C LEU A 299 -3.50 -9.96 -0.20
N SER A 300 -2.66 -9.27 -0.99
CA SER A 300 -3.01 -8.71 -2.30
C SER A 300 -3.50 -9.75 -3.32
N GLY A 301 -4.27 -9.29 -4.30
CA GLY A 301 -4.81 -10.14 -5.37
C GLY A 301 -3.74 -10.77 -6.28
N THR A 302 -2.55 -10.18 -6.41
CA THR A 302 -1.50 -10.72 -7.29
C THR A 302 -0.52 -11.61 -6.53
N THR A 303 0.01 -11.16 -5.40
CA THR A 303 1.11 -11.84 -4.68
C THR A 303 0.74 -12.30 -3.27
N GLY A 304 -0.49 -12.07 -2.83
CA GLY A 304 -0.90 -12.46 -1.48
C GLY A 304 -0.75 -13.96 -1.25
N PHE A 305 -0.30 -14.37 -0.07
CA PHE A 305 0.06 -15.76 0.22
C PHE A 305 -0.56 -16.30 1.52
N MET A 306 -1.22 -15.45 2.29
CA MET A 306 -1.84 -15.82 3.56
C MET A 306 -3.17 -15.11 3.72
N ASN A 307 -4.04 -15.62 4.60
CA ASN A 307 -5.23 -14.89 5.04
C ASN A 307 -4.87 -13.96 6.19
N ASP A 308 -5.66 -12.90 6.36
CA ASP A 308 -5.61 -12.12 7.59
C ASP A 308 -6.00 -12.99 8.79
N THR A 309 -5.19 -12.88 9.85
CA THR A 309 -5.44 -13.57 11.13
C THR A 309 -5.80 -12.58 12.24
N THR A 310 -5.73 -11.28 11.95
CA THR A 310 -5.99 -10.21 12.91
C THR A 310 -7.48 -9.85 13.01
N GLY A 311 -8.27 -10.15 11.96
CA GLY A 311 -9.68 -9.81 11.83
C GLY A 311 -9.91 -8.34 11.45
N ARG A 312 -8.95 -7.72 10.75
CA ARG A 312 -8.91 -6.26 10.45
C ARG A 312 -9.35 -5.97 9.03
N ILE A 313 -9.36 -6.98 8.19
CA ILE A 313 -9.81 -6.88 6.83
C ILE A 313 -10.79 -8.02 6.52
N GLU A 314 -11.91 -7.68 5.91
CA GLU A 314 -12.94 -8.64 5.55
C GLU A 314 -12.62 -9.29 4.20
N GLY A 315 -12.57 -10.62 4.18
CA GLY A 315 -12.34 -11.40 2.97
C GLY A 315 -11.23 -12.42 3.16
N SER A 316 -11.09 -13.29 2.17
CA SER A 316 -9.99 -14.26 2.11
C SER A 316 -9.02 -13.87 0.99
N THR A 317 -7.78 -14.31 1.11
CA THR A 317 -6.78 -14.19 0.06
C THR A 317 -6.87 -15.40 -0.86
N ASP A 318 -7.06 -15.13 -2.15
CA ASP A 318 -6.91 -16.09 -3.23
C ASP A 318 -6.30 -15.33 -4.42
N SER A 319 -4.98 -15.47 -4.57
CA SER A 319 -4.17 -14.62 -5.43
C SER A 319 -3.66 -15.36 -6.66
N ILE A 320 -3.17 -14.62 -7.65
CA ILE A 320 -2.47 -15.21 -8.80
C ILE A 320 -1.30 -16.08 -8.35
N TYR A 321 -0.49 -15.62 -7.39
CA TYR A 321 0.60 -16.40 -6.81
C TYR A 321 0.10 -17.74 -6.22
N LEU A 322 -0.95 -17.73 -5.41
CA LEU A 322 -1.47 -18.97 -4.80
C LEU A 322 -2.03 -19.94 -5.85
N GLN A 323 -2.65 -19.41 -6.92
CA GLN A 323 -3.09 -20.24 -8.04
C GLN A 323 -1.90 -20.83 -8.82
N MET A 324 -0.84 -20.06 -9.06
CA MET A 324 0.41 -20.55 -9.66
C MET A 324 1.09 -21.62 -8.80
N ARG A 325 1.15 -21.44 -7.47
CA ARG A 325 1.66 -22.44 -6.52
C ARG A 325 0.76 -23.69 -6.47
N LYS A 326 -0.55 -23.53 -6.61
CA LYS A 326 -1.50 -24.67 -6.66
C LYS A 326 -1.32 -25.48 -7.93
N ARG A 327 -1.06 -24.82 -9.05
CA ARG A 327 -0.82 -25.45 -10.35
C ARG A 327 0.52 -26.19 -10.38
N ASN A 328 1.57 -25.59 -9.82
CA ASN A 328 2.88 -26.21 -9.68
C ASN A 328 3.51 -25.84 -8.32
N ARG A 329 3.67 -26.83 -7.44
CA ARG A 329 4.21 -26.64 -6.09
C ARG A 329 5.67 -26.20 -6.07
N CYS A 330 6.42 -26.41 -7.15
CA CYS A 330 7.79 -25.92 -7.31
C CYS A 330 7.88 -24.38 -7.38
N ASN A 331 6.76 -23.69 -7.60
CA ASN A 331 6.67 -22.22 -7.55
C ASN A 331 6.52 -21.67 -6.11
N HIS A 332 6.77 -22.48 -5.07
CA HIS A 332 6.68 -22.00 -3.69
C HIS A 332 7.67 -20.84 -3.46
N ARG A 333 7.24 -19.85 -2.67
CA ARG A 333 7.86 -18.53 -2.46
C ARG A 333 8.22 -17.65 -3.66
N ASP A 334 8.13 -18.11 -4.91
CA ASP A 334 8.52 -17.30 -6.08
C ASP A 334 7.47 -16.22 -6.45
N TYR A 335 7.32 -15.21 -5.57
CA TYR A 335 6.50 -14.01 -5.77
C TYR A 335 7.29 -12.74 -5.47
N GLN A 336 6.98 -11.65 -6.16
CA GLN A 336 7.54 -10.31 -5.92
C GLN A 336 6.50 -9.21 -6.17
N ASN A 337 6.22 -8.40 -5.16
CA ASN A 337 5.34 -7.23 -5.23
C ASN A 337 6.20 -5.97 -5.21
N LEU A 338 6.23 -5.26 -6.35
CA LEU A 338 6.92 -3.99 -6.53
C LEU A 338 5.92 -2.83 -6.56
N GLY A 339 4.74 -3.01 -5.97
CA GLY A 339 3.73 -1.99 -5.80
C GLY A 339 4.22 -0.86 -4.91
N VAL A 340 4.00 0.39 -5.33
CA VAL A 340 4.39 1.58 -4.57
C VAL A 340 3.25 2.59 -4.53
N ASN A 341 2.94 3.10 -3.35
CA ASN A 341 1.98 4.18 -3.18
C ASN A 341 2.40 5.41 -4.01
N GLY A 342 1.54 5.83 -4.95
CA GLY A 342 1.83 6.90 -5.90
C GLY A 342 2.64 6.48 -7.15
N GLY A 343 2.92 5.19 -7.33
CA GLY A 343 3.54 4.64 -8.54
C GLY A 343 2.72 4.98 -9.78
N ARG A 344 3.36 5.61 -10.79
CA ARG A 344 2.78 5.92 -12.11
C ARG A 344 3.79 5.62 -13.21
N SER A 345 3.38 5.60 -14.48
CA SER A 345 4.24 5.18 -15.60
C SER A 345 5.61 5.88 -15.63
N GLY A 346 5.65 7.15 -15.23
CA GLY A 346 6.89 7.94 -15.21
C GLY A 346 7.81 7.67 -14.02
N SER A 347 7.28 7.43 -12.82
CA SER A 347 8.07 7.23 -11.58
C SER A 347 8.48 5.77 -11.38
N THR A 348 7.65 4.84 -11.85
CA THR A 348 7.84 3.40 -11.62
C THR A 348 9.07 2.83 -12.33
N LEU A 349 9.66 3.56 -13.29
CA LEU A 349 10.92 3.17 -13.94
C LEU A 349 12.08 2.99 -12.94
N ASN A 350 12.05 3.69 -11.79
CA ASN A 350 13.04 3.48 -10.73
C ASN A 350 12.71 2.22 -9.93
N ASN A 351 11.43 2.06 -9.57
CA ASN A 351 10.91 0.93 -8.79
C ASN A 351 11.11 -0.41 -9.51
N GLU A 352 11.07 -0.40 -10.85
CA GLU A 352 11.37 -1.56 -11.69
C GLU A 352 12.77 -2.15 -11.43
N ASN A 353 13.74 -1.34 -11.02
CA ASN A 353 15.11 -1.81 -10.70
C ASN A 353 15.14 -2.72 -9.48
N ALA A 354 14.15 -2.63 -8.59
CA ALA A 354 14.03 -3.47 -7.43
C ALA A 354 13.62 -4.92 -7.79
N LEU A 355 13.22 -5.19 -9.04
CA LEU A 355 12.92 -6.55 -9.52
C LEU A 355 14.14 -7.47 -9.41
N ALA A 356 14.06 -8.49 -8.57
CA ALA A 356 15.09 -9.50 -8.39
C ALA A 356 14.91 -10.63 -9.41
N ARG A 357 15.66 -10.56 -10.51
CA ARG A 357 15.76 -11.67 -11.46
C ARG A 357 17.07 -11.64 -12.22
N ASP A 358 17.78 -12.75 -12.23
CA ASP A 358 18.91 -13.02 -13.10
C ASP A 358 18.45 -13.77 -14.36
N LYS A 359 18.86 -13.27 -15.52
CA LYS A 359 18.43 -13.76 -16.82
C LYS A 359 18.82 -15.21 -17.11
N LEU A 360 19.91 -15.68 -16.53
CA LEU A 360 20.48 -17.00 -16.80
C LEU A 360 20.23 -17.97 -15.65
N LYS A 361 20.34 -17.48 -14.41
CA LYS A 361 20.28 -18.29 -13.20
C LYS A 361 18.87 -18.53 -12.69
N ASP A 362 17.90 -17.72 -13.08
CA ASP A 362 16.55 -17.84 -12.51
C ASP A 362 15.53 -18.41 -13.49
N ASN A 363 14.42 -18.88 -12.93
CA ASN A 363 13.26 -19.32 -13.69
C ASN A 363 12.54 -18.13 -14.34
N PRO A 364 11.74 -18.34 -15.41
CA PRO A 364 10.93 -17.28 -16.00
C PRO A 364 9.91 -16.66 -15.01
N LEU A 365 9.38 -15.50 -15.37
CA LEU A 365 8.35 -14.78 -14.58
C LEU A 365 7.08 -14.55 -15.40
N LEU A 366 5.93 -14.66 -14.75
CA LEU A 366 4.69 -14.00 -15.15
C LEU A 366 4.62 -12.64 -14.46
N VAL A 367 4.87 -11.58 -15.21
CA VAL A 367 4.89 -10.20 -14.74
C VAL A 367 3.54 -9.53 -15.00
N PHE A 368 3.00 -8.83 -14.01
CA PHE A 368 1.85 -7.94 -14.14
C PHE A 368 2.33 -6.50 -14.11
N TYR A 369 2.01 -5.72 -15.14
CA TYR A 369 2.14 -4.26 -15.14
C TYR A 369 0.76 -3.65 -14.86
N ALA A 370 0.57 -3.13 -13.65
CA ALA A 370 -0.73 -2.74 -13.11
C ALA A 370 -0.67 -1.35 -12.43
N LEU A 371 -0.30 -0.33 -13.20
CA LEU A 371 -0.40 1.09 -12.81
C LEU A 371 -1.78 1.60 -13.22
N VAL A 372 -2.76 1.43 -12.33
CA VAL A 372 -4.18 1.51 -12.71
C VAL A 372 -4.81 2.88 -12.46
N GLY A 373 -4.14 3.77 -11.70
CA GLY A 373 -4.71 5.06 -11.31
C GLY A 373 -3.81 6.29 -11.49
N ASN A 374 -2.59 6.28 -10.96
CA ASN A 374 -1.80 7.51 -10.71
C ASN A 374 -1.33 8.29 -11.95
N ASP A 375 -1.47 7.73 -13.16
CA ASP A 375 -1.28 8.49 -14.40
C ASP A 375 -2.44 9.48 -14.69
N VAL A 376 -3.61 9.26 -14.08
CA VAL A 376 -4.74 10.19 -14.09
C VAL A 376 -5.10 10.72 -12.71
N CYS A 377 -4.64 10.09 -11.63
CA CYS A 377 -4.89 10.52 -10.25
C CYS A 377 -3.75 11.38 -9.70
N ASN A 378 -4.11 12.56 -9.20
CA ASN A 378 -3.20 13.51 -8.55
C ASN A 378 -3.97 14.41 -7.59
N GLY A 379 -3.25 15.18 -6.76
CA GLY A 379 -3.84 16.10 -5.77
C GLY A 379 -3.98 17.55 -6.24
N HIS A 380 -3.64 17.88 -7.49
CA HIS A 380 -3.63 19.26 -8.00
C HIS A 380 -5.05 19.78 -8.23
N SER A 381 -5.26 21.07 -7.99
CA SER A 381 -6.57 21.72 -8.20
C SER A 381 -6.99 21.77 -9.68
N ASP A 382 -6.03 21.87 -10.60
CA ASP A 382 -6.20 21.77 -12.06
C ASP A 382 -5.90 20.35 -12.56
N THR A 383 -6.40 19.35 -11.85
CA THR A 383 -6.06 17.92 -11.99
C THR A 383 -5.96 17.40 -13.43
N LEU A 384 -6.84 17.83 -14.34
CA LEU A 384 -6.86 17.40 -15.75
C LEU A 384 -5.60 17.79 -16.53
N ALA A 385 -4.98 18.92 -16.19
CA ALA A 385 -3.76 19.40 -16.83
C ALA A 385 -2.51 18.62 -16.37
N HIS A 386 -2.57 18.01 -15.19
CA HIS A 386 -1.47 17.29 -14.55
C HIS A 386 -1.49 15.77 -14.77
N MET A 387 -2.42 15.26 -15.59
CA MET A 387 -2.48 13.85 -15.97
C MET A 387 -1.46 13.55 -17.08
N THR A 388 -0.85 12.37 -17.03
CA THR A 388 0.07 11.86 -18.06
C THR A 388 -0.57 11.95 -19.45
N SER A 389 0.18 12.43 -20.43
CA SER A 389 -0.29 12.48 -21.83
C SER A 389 -0.18 11.11 -22.52
N PRO A 390 -0.96 10.84 -23.58
CA PRO A 390 -0.79 9.63 -24.40
C PRO A 390 0.65 9.42 -24.90
N GLU A 391 1.34 10.49 -25.30
CA GLU A 391 2.72 10.48 -25.77
C GLU A 391 3.70 10.11 -24.64
N GLU A 392 3.50 10.67 -23.44
CA GLU A 392 4.30 10.35 -22.26
C GLU A 392 4.09 8.90 -21.84
N MET A 393 2.85 8.43 -21.78
CA MET A 393 2.51 7.05 -21.47
C MET A 393 3.19 6.09 -22.45
N ARG A 394 3.12 6.37 -23.76
CA ARG A 394 3.80 5.56 -24.78
C ARG A 394 5.31 5.50 -24.54
N LYS A 395 5.93 6.66 -24.29
CA LYS A 395 7.37 6.78 -24.04
C LYS A 395 7.79 6.01 -22.80
N ASN A 396 7.04 6.15 -21.71
CA ASN A 396 7.33 5.51 -20.44
C ASN A 396 7.18 3.99 -20.55
N PHE A 397 6.06 3.52 -21.09
CA PHE A 397 5.80 2.09 -21.21
C PHE A 397 6.80 1.37 -22.15
N LEU A 398 7.25 2.02 -23.24
CA LEU A 398 8.33 1.46 -24.07
C LEU A 398 9.66 1.30 -23.33
N LYS A 399 9.95 2.17 -22.35
CA LYS A 399 11.14 2.00 -21.50
C LYS A 399 10.98 0.78 -20.58
N THR A 400 9.81 0.60 -19.97
CA THR A 400 9.50 -0.60 -19.17
C THR A 400 9.67 -1.87 -20.00
N LEU A 401 9.11 -1.93 -21.22
CA LEU A 401 9.27 -3.10 -22.09
C LEU A 401 10.74 -3.39 -22.42
N LYS A 402 11.55 -2.35 -22.68
CA LYS A 402 12.98 -2.49 -22.92
C LYS A 402 13.73 -2.96 -21.67
N PHE A 403 13.40 -2.43 -20.51
CA PHE A 403 13.98 -2.84 -19.23
C PHE A 403 13.69 -4.32 -18.96
N LEU A 404 12.42 -4.72 -19.02
CA LEU A 404 12.02 -6.10 -18.80
C LEU A 404 12.71 -7.06 -19.79
N ASP A 405 12.83 -6.69 -21.07
CA ASP A 405 13.47 -7.58 -22.07
C ASP A 405 14.97 -7.74 -21.77
N ALA A 406 15.60 -6.75 -21.15
CA ALA A 406 16.97 -6.89 -20.68
C ALA A 406 17.08 -7.74 -19.40
N LYS A 407 16.09 -7.66 -18.52
CA LYS A 407 16.14 -8.19 -17.14
C LYS A 407 15.66 -9.63 -17.00
N VAL A 408 14.52 -10.00 -17.60
CA VAL A 408 13.87 -11.30 -17.30
C VAL A 408 14.43 -12.45 -18.16
N PRO A 409 14.42 -13.70 -17.64
CA PRO A 409 14.77 -14.90 -18.41
C PRO A 409 13.87 -15.12 -19.63
N ASN A 410 14.41 -15.78 -20.65
CA ASN A 410 13.62 -16.19 -21.80
C ASN A 410 12.51 -17.18 -21.40
N GLY A 411 11.32 -17.03 -21.98
CA GLY A 411 10.12 -17.77 -21.61
C GLY A 411 9.30 -17.10 -20.52
N SER A 412 9.59 -15.83 -20.20
CA SER A 412 8.76 -15.03 -19.31
C SER A 412 7.52 -14.51 -20.04
N HIS A 413 6.57 -13.94 -19.31
CA HIS A 413 5.29 -13.47 -19.82
C HIS A 413 4.91 -12.14 -19.16
N LEU A 414 4.27 -11.23 -19.90
CA LEU A 414 3.80 -9.95 -19.39
C LEU A 414 2.29 -9.79 -19.60
N ILE A 415 1.56 -9.48 -18.53
CA ILE A 415 0.18 -9.01 -18.57
C ILE A 415 0.15 -7.52 -18.25
N VAL A 416 -0.36 -6.73 -19.20
CA VAL A 416 -0.52 -5.29 -19.05
C VAL A 416 -1.98 -5.01 -18.72
N ILE A 417 -2.23 -4.47 -17.53
CA ILE A 417 -3.57 -4.11 -17.08
C ILE A 417 -3.86 -2.67 -17.49
N GLY A 418 -5.01 -2.44 -18.14
CA GLY A 418 -5.50 -1.09 -18.45
C GLY A 418 -5.81 -0.28 -17.19
N LEU A 419 -5.94 1.04 -17.33
CA LEU A 419 -6.33 1.90 -16.21
C LEU A 419 -7.76 1.60 -15.76
N ALA A 420 -8.03 1.81 -14.47
CA ALA A 420 -9.35 1.63 -13.91
C ALA A 420 -10.35 2.66 -14.47
N ASP A 421 -11.64 2.30 -14.49
CA ASP A 421 -12.73 3.28 -14.65
C ASP A 421 -13.18 3.76 -13.26
N GLY A 422 -12.53 4.80 -12.74
CA GLY A 422 -12.83 5.33 -11.41
C GLY A 422 -14.14 6.13 -11.32
N SER A 423 -14.91 6.28 -12.42
CA SER A 423 -16.27 6.85 -12.34
C SER A 423 -17.18 6.05 -11.40
N LEU A 424 -16.86 4.76 -11.23
CA LEU A 424 -17.53 3.84 -10.32
C LEU A 424 -17.45 4.28 -8.85
N LEU A 425 -16.43 5.00 -8.42
CA LEU A 425 -16.25 5.37 -7.01
C LEU A 425 -17.36 6.27 -6.51
N TYR A 426 -17.51 7.44 -7.15
CA TYR A 426 -18.47 8.45 -6.72
C TYR A 426 -19.91 7.91 -6.74
N ASP A 427 -20.28 7.17 -7.78
CA ASP A 427 -21.66 6.68 -7.91
C ASP A 427 -22.04 5.62 -6.87
N ASN A 428 -21.08 4.78 -6.45
CA ASN A 428 -21.33 3.78 -5.41
C ASN A 428 -21.20 4.36 -3.98
N LEU A 429 -20.50 5.49 -3.78
CA LEU A 429 -20.22 6.05 -2.45
C LEU A 429 -20.98 7.34 -2.10
N LYS A 430 -21.48 8.12 -3.07
CA LYS A 430 -22.03 9.48 -2.84
C LYS A 430 -23.12 9.61 -1.77
N ASN A 431 -23.89 8.54 -1.54
CA ASN A 431 -24.97 8.55 -0.56
C ASN A 431 -24.57 7.95 0.80
N ARG A 432 -23.37 7.38 0.91
CA ARG A 432 -22.89 6.69 2.10
C ARG A 432 -22.21 7.64 3.06
N VAL A 433 -22.25 7.28 4.33
CA VAL A 433 -21.56 7.97 5.41
C VAL A 433 -20.14 7.39 5.51
N HIS A 434 -19.15 8.27 5.53
CA HIS A 434 -17.73 7.93 5.72
C HIS A 434 -17.50 7.48 7.18
N PRO A 435 -16.53 6.59 7.49
CA PRO A 435 -16.25 6.15 8.86
C PRO A 435 -16.18 7.28 9.91
N LEU A 436 -15.48 8.38 9.60
CA LEU A 436 -15.42 9.58 10.46
C LEU A 436 -16.79 10.19 10.81
N GLY A 437 -17.78 10.08 9.93
CA GLY A 437 -19.11 10.61 10.13
C GLY A 437 -20.10 9.59 10.70
N LYS A 438 -19.69 8.34 10.94
CA LYS A 438 -20.60 7.23 11.21
C LYS A 438 -21.39 7.42 12.51
N LEU A 439 -20.72 7.83 13.58
CA LEU A 439 -21.36 8.05 14.89
C LEU A 439 -22.46 9.11 14.83
N TRP A 440 -22.24 10.19 14.07
CA TRP A 440 -23.14 11.34 14.01
C TRP A 440 -24.01 11.38 12.75
N GLY A 441 -23.78 10.49 11.79
CA GLY A 441 -24.42 10.48 10.47
C GLY A 441 -24.15 11.73 9.62
N ASN A 442 -23.07 12.47 9.85
CA ASN A 442 -22.92 13.86 9.38
C ASN A 442 -21.80 14.11 8.35
N VAL A 443 -20.99 13.09 8.01
CA VAL A 443 -19.96 13.18 6.96
C VAL A 443 -20.21 12.10 5.91
N LYS A 444 -20.69 12.49 4.74
CA LYS A 444 -20.78 11.63 3.54
C LYS A 444 -19.52 11.70 2.71
N TYR A 445 -19.27 10.68 1.88
CA TYR A 445 -18.09 10.64 1.00
C TYR A 445 -17.91 11.89 0.12
N PRO A 446 -18.95 12.51 -0.48
CA PRO A 446 -18.75 13.75 -1.23
C PRO A 446 -18.18 14.90 -0.39
N GLN A 447 -18.60 15.03 0.87
CA GLN A 447 -18.06 16.05 1.79
C GLN A 447 -16.61 15.76 2.12
N PHE A 448 -16.28 14.49 2.39
CA PHE A 448 -14.90 14.05 2.61
C PHE A 448 -14.01 14.32 1.38
N TYR A 449 -14.49 13.99 0.17
CA TYR A 449 -13.80 14.24 -1.08
C TYR A 449 -13.54 15.72 -1.31
N ASP A 450 -14.56 16.57 -1.17
CA ASP A 450 -14.43 18.01 -1.41
C ASP A 450 -13.48 18.65 -0.37
N TRP A 451 -13.50 18.18 0.88
CA TRP A 451 -12.55 18.59 1.91
C TRP A 451 -11.10 18.18 1.58
N PHE A 452 -10.87 16.92 1.19
CA PHE A 452 -9.55 16.42 0.79
C PHE A 452 -9.01 17.12 -0.48
N ASN A 453 -9.88 17.43 -1.43
CA ASN A 453 -9.55 18.19 -2.63
C ASN A 453 -9.15 19.63 -2.27
N CYS A 454 -9.90 20.27 -1.36
CA CYS A 454 -9.60 21.62 -0.89
C CYS A 454 -8.22 21.71 -0.24
N LEU A 455 -7.83 20.69 0.53
CA LEU A 455 -6.51 20.59 1.15
C LEU A 455 -5.40 20.16 0.15
N GLN A 456 -5.74 19.77 -1.07
CA GLN A 456 -4.83 19.20 -2.08
C GLN A 456 -4.03 17.98 -1.57
N VAL A 457 -4.69 17.15 -0.75
CA VAL A 457 -4.14 15.89 -0.20
C VAL A 457 -4.89 14.65 -0.64
N THR A 458 -5.93 14.83 -1.45
CA THR A 458 -6.66 13.76 -2.13
C THR A 458 -5.71 12.87 -2.95
N PRO A 459 -5.89 11.53 -2.92
CA PRO A 459 -5.13 10.66 -3.82
C PRO A 459 -5.58 10.81 -5.27
N CYS A 460 -6.82 11.25 -5.53
CA CYS A 460 -7.34 11.40 -6.89
C CYS A 460 -8.39 12.52 -7.02
N ALA A 461 -7.94 13.76 -7.19
CA ALA A 461 -8.81 14.94 -7.42
C ALA A 461 -9.70 14.80 -8.66
N GLY A 462 -9.32 13.94 -9.60
CA GLY A 462 -10.09 13.63 -10.80
C GLY A 462 -11.38 12.85 -10.52
N TRP A 463 -11.28 11.67 -9.89
CA TRP A 463 -12.43 10.79 -9.65
C TRP A 463 -13.12 11.02 -8.30
N MET A 464 -12.38 11.37 -7.24
CA MET A 464 -12.92 11.70 -5.92
C MET A 464 -13.38 13.16 -5.90
N ASN A 465 -14.37 13.51 -6.71
CA ASN A 465 -14.77 14.90 -6.91
C ASN A 465 -16.27 15.01 -7.15
N SER A 466 -16.95 15.95 -6.50
CA SER A 466 -18.39 16.18 -6.71
C SER A 466 -18.72 16.68 -8.13
N ASN A 467 -17.77 17.29 -8.84
CA ASN A 467 -17.94 17.80 -10.20
C ASN A 467 -17.86 16.69 -11.26
N ALA A 468 -19.00 16.38 -11.88
CA ALA A 468 -19.11 15.34 -12.90
C ALA A 468 -18.25 15.61 -14.15
N THR A 469 -18.03 16.88 -14.53
CA THR A 469 -17.19 17.23 -15.68
C THR A 469 -15.74 16.82 -15.45
N ILE A 470 -15.21 17.04 -14.23
CA ILE A 470 -13.86 16.62 -13.85
C ILE A 470 -13.76 15.09 -13.86
N ARG A 471 -14.73 14.39 -13.26
CA ARG A 471 -14.76 12.91 -13.28
C ARG A 471 -14.81 12.34 -14.70
N ASN A 472 -15.62 12.93 -15.57
CA ASN A 472 -15.75 12.51 -16.96
C ASN A 472 -14.45 12.77 -17.75
N GLY A 473 -13.79 13.92 -17.53
CA GLY A 473 -12.49 14.23 -18.13
C GLY A 473 -11.40 13.25 -17.70
N THR A 474 -11.37 12.89 -16.41
CA THR A 474 -10.44 11.90 -15.84
C THR A 474 -10.65 10.53 -16.48
N THR A 475 -11.90 10.08 -16.54
CA THR A 475 -12.28 8.78 -17.16
C THR A 475 -11.94 8.74 -18.64
N LYS A 476 -12.14 9.86 -19.36
CA LYS A 476 -11.73 9.99 -20.76
C LYS A 476 -10.22 9.79 -20.91
N ARG A 477 -9.40 10.48 -20.12
CA ARG A 477 -7.95 10.32 -20.15
C ARG A 477 -7.54 8.88 -19.83
N ALA A 478 -8.14 8.26 -18.81
CA ALA A 478 -7.83 6.87 -18.44
C ALA A 478 -8.05 5.88 -19.61
N ARG A 479 -9.14 6.08 -20.36
CA ARG A 479 -9.42 5.31 -21.58
C ARG A 479 -8.40 5.58 -22.70
N GLU A 480 -8.02 6.84 -22.91
CA GLU A 480 -6.96 7.21 -23.88
C GLU A 480 -5.64 6.50 -23.55
N LEU A 481 -5.20 6.54 -22.29
CA LEU A 481 -3.95 5.90 -21.85
C LEU A 481 -4.02 4.37 -21.93
N SER A 482 -5.17 3.77 -21.60
CA SER A 482 -5.39 2.32 -21.75
C SER A 482 -5.29 1.88 -23.22
N GLN A 483 -5.81 2.69 -24.16
CA GLN A 483 -5.66 2.40 -25.59
C GLN A 483 -4.20 2.52 -26.05
N VAL A 484 -3.41 3.44 -25.48
CA VAL A 484 -1.97 3.51 -25.75
C VAL A 484 -1.27 2.22 -25.31
N LEU A 485 -1.50 1.76 -24.07
CA LEU A 485 -0.93 0.50 -23.57
C LEU A 485 -1.29 -0.67 -24.47
N LYS A 486 -2.58 -0.82 -24.81
CA LYS A 486 -3.08 -1.87 -25.71
C LYS A 486 -2.41 -1.82 -27.09
N SER A 487 -2.27 -0.62 -27.67
CA SER A 487 -1.66 -0.43 -28.99
C SER A 487 -0.17 -0.78 -28.96
N VAL A 488 0.57 -0.36 -27.93
CA VAL A 488 2.00 -0.70 -27.78
C VAL A 488 2.21 -2.20 -27.63
N VAL A 489 1.37 -2.89 -26.86
CA VAL A 489 1.43 -4.37 -26.75
C VAL A 489 1.23 -5.03 -28.12
N ALA A 490 0.23 -4.58 -28.89
CA ALA A 490 0.00 -5.11 -30.23
C ALA A 490 1.16 -4.82 -31.20
N GLU A 491 1.72 -3.60 -31.14
CA GLU A 491 2.86 -3.17 -31.97
C GLU A 491 4.17 -3.92 -31.65
N THR A 492 4.35 -4.36 -30.41
CA THR A 492 5.57 -5.03 -29.92
C THR A 492 5.50 -6.55 -29.98
N LYS A 493 4.33 -7.11 -30.34
CA LYS A 493 4.13 -8.55 -30.49
C LYS A 493 5.17 -9.18 -31.42
N GLY A 494 5.89 -10.18 -30.92
CA GLY A 494 6.95 -10.90 -31.66
C GLY A 494 8.26 -10.13 -31.83
N LYS A 495 8.40 -8.92 -31.24
CA LYS A 495 9.64 -8.13 -31.29
C LYS A 495 10.50 -8.24 -30.01
N LEU A 496 9.87 -8.64 -28.91
CA LEU A 496 10.52 -8.86 -27.61
C LEU A 496 11.15 -10.26 -27.60
N ARG A 497 12.34 -10.39 -26.99
CA ARG A 497 13.15 -11.61 -27.10
C ARG A 497 12.91 -12.59 -25.96
N ASN A 498 12.64 -12.09 -24.76
CA ASN A 498 12.63 -12.91 -23.55
C ASN A 498 11.23 -13.11 -22.98
N PHE A 499 10.25 -12.33 -23.43
CA PHE A 499 8.86 -12.49 -23.03
C PHE A 499 7.90 -12.12 -24.14
N ASP A 500 6.71 -12.69 -24.10
CA ASP A 500 5.54 -12.21 -24.83
C ASP A 500 4.65 -11.36 -23.91
N ALA A 501 3.84 -10.51 -24.53
CA ALA A 501 2.99 -9.56 -23.81
C ALA A 501 1.53 -9.69 -24.27
N SER A 502 0.61 -9.59 -23.32
CA SER A 502 -0.82 -9.47 -23.57
C SER A 502 -1.41 -8.30 -22.78
N TYR A 503 -2.50 -7.75 -23.30
CA TYR A 503 -3.23 -6.66 -22.68
C TYR A 503 -4.58 -7.15 -22.15
N LEU A 504 -4.94 -6.74 -20.94
CA LEU A 504 -6.22 -7.01 -20.29
C LEU A 504 -6.81 -5.69 -19.79
N ASP A 505 -8.06 -5.41 -20.16
CA ASP A 505 -8.79 -4.26 -19.57
C ASP A 505 -8.92 -4.45 -18.05
N CYS A 506 -8.90 -3.36 -17.29
CA CYS A 506 -8.96 -3.41 -15.83
C CYS A 506 -10.16 -4.27 -15.34
N PRO A 507 -9.94 -5.35 -14.57
CA PRO A 507 -11.00 -6.30 -14.21
C PRO A 507 -12.14 -5.74 -13.35
N ILE A 508 -11.95 -4.58 -12.70
CA ILE A 508 -12.89 -4.09 -11.68
C ILE A 508 -14.31 -3.81 -12.22
N GLY A 509 -14.44 -3.38 -13.48
CA GLY A 509 -15.74 -3.14 -14.10
C GLY A 509 -16.60 -4.41 -14.18
N PRO A 510 -16.16 -5.45 -14.92
CA PRO A 510 -16.84 -6.74 -14.96
C PRO A 510 -17.05 -7.39 -13.59
N VAL A 511 -16.08 -7.26 -12.67
CA VAL A 511 -16.19 -7.78 -11.30
C VAL A 511 -17.32 -7.09 -10.53
N LEU A 512 -17.43 -5.76 -10.64
CA LEU A 512 -18.50 -5.01 -10.01
C LEU A 512 -19.88 -5.40 -10.54
N ASP A 513 -20.01 -5.59 -11.85
CA ASP A 513 -21.26 -6.03 -12.47
C ASP A 513 -21.66 -7.43 -11.99
N ALA A 514 -20.69 -8.35 -11.91
CA ALA A 514 -20.92 -9.70 -11.40
C ALA A 514 -21.33 -9.70 -9.91
N TRP A 515 -20.69 -8.86 -9.08
CA TRP A 515 -21.05 -8.68 -7.67
C TRP A 515 -22.48 -8.19 -7.49
N LYS A 516 -22.88 -7.17 -8.27
CA LYS A 516 -24.25 -6.64 -8.28
C LYS A 516 -25.27 -7.68 -8.75
N ALA A 517 -24.93 -8.48 -9.75
CA ALA A 517 -25.80 -9.55 -10.23
C ALA A 517 -26.05 -10.64 -9.17
N GLN A 518 -25.16 -10.81 -8.21
CA GLN A 518 -25.29 -11.74 -7.08
C GLN A 518 -26.01 -11.11 -5.86
N GLY A 519 -26.52 -9.89 -6.00
CA GLY A 519 -27.21 -9.16 -4.92
C GLY A 519 -26.29 -8.34 -4.02
N GLY A 520 -24.99 -8.26 -4.34
CA GLY A 520 -24.06 -7.37 -3.68
C GLY A 520 -24.26 -5.90 -4.07
N GLU A 521 -23.75 -4.99 -3.26
CA GLU A 521 -23.73 -3.56 -3.53
C GLU A 521 -22.32 -3.08 -3.85
N GLY A 522 -22.19 -2.15 -4.80
CA GLY A 522 -20.88 -1.78 -5.33
C GLY A 522 -19.92 -1.11 -4.34
N TRP A 523 -20.44 -0.48 -3.29
CA TRP A 523 -19.62 0.12 -2.23
C TRP A 523 -18.88 -0.93 -1.39
N GLN A 524 -19.35 -2.19 -1.38
CA GLN A 524 -18.73 -3.27 -0.61
C GLN A 524 -17.39 -3.74 -1.21
N LEU A 525 -17.04 -3.26 -2.40
CA LEU A 525 -15.79 -3.58 -3.09
C LEU A 525 -14.73 -2.46 -2.97
N ILE A 526 -15.05 -1.38 -2.26
CA ILE A 526 -14.19 -0.19 -2.12
C ILE A 526 -13.71 -0.09 -0.68
N GLU A 527 -12.46 0.30 -0.49
CA GLU A 527 -11.87 0.59 0.81
C GLU A 527 -12.67 1.71 1.52
N PRO A 528 -13.18 1.46 2.74
CA PRO A 528 -14.10 2.39 3.38
C PRO A 528 -13.43 3.68 3.87
N VAL A 529 -12.13 3.64 4.22
CA VAL A 529 -11.44 4.81 4.79
C VAL A 529 -10.98 5.78 3.70
N ASP A 530 -10.35 5.30 2.62
CA ASP A 530 -9.96 6.22 1.54
C ASP A 530 -11.10 6.46 0.54
N GLY A 531 -12.07 5.55 0.44
CA GLY A 531 -13.16 5.63 -0.52
C GLY A 531 -12.67 5.63 -1.97
N PHE A 532 -11.56 4.96 -2.26
CA PHE A 532 -10.83 5.04 -3.51
C PHE A 532 -10.30 3.69 -3.98
N HIS A 533 -9.53 2.98 -3.15
CA HIS A 533 -8.93 1.71 -3.54
C HIS A 533 -9.96 0.57 -3.51
N ILE A 534 -9.66 -0.52 -4.24
CA ILE A 534 -10.42 -1.76 -4.09
C ILE A 534 -10.01 -2.46 -2.79
N ASN A 535 -10.95 -3.12 -2.13
CA ASN A 535 -10.68 -3.83 -0.87
C ASN A 535 -10.31 -5.30 -1.08
N GLN A 536 -10.10 -6.04 0.02
CA GLN A 536 -9.71 -7.46 -0.02
C GLN A 536 -10.70 -8.36 -0.80
N ILE A 537 -12.01 -8.12 -0.68
CA ILE A 537 -13.03 -8.87 -1.45
C ILE A 537 -12.80 -8.65 -2.94
N ALA A 538 -12.63 -7.40 -3.35
CA ALA A 538 -12.38 -7.03 -4.74
C ALA A 538 -11.00 -7.50 -5.24
N HIS A 539 -9.98 -7.54 -4.39
CA HIS A 539 -8.68 -8.15 -4.71
C HIS A 539 -8.82 -9.62 -5.10
N LYS A 540 -9.55 -10.39 -4.30
CA LYS A 540 -9.87 -11.79 -4.61
C LYS A 540 -10.64 -11.93 -5.91
N LEU A 541 -11.72 -11.17 -6.09
CA LEU A 541 -12.57 -11.29 -7.28
C LEU A 541 -11.86 -10.86 -8.57
N THR A 542 -11.02 -9.83 -8.51
CA THR A 542 -10.21 -9.40 -9.66
C THR A 542 -9.09 -10.39 -9.99
N ALA A 543 -8.50 -11.04 -8.98
CA ALA A 543 -7.57 -12.14 -9.18
C ALA A 543 -8.26 -13.35 -9.84
N GLU A 544 -9.44 -13.74 -9.36
CA GLU A 544 -10.24 -14.83 -9.94
C GLU A 544 -10.62 -14.54 -11.40
N TYR A 545 -11.09 -13.32 -11.70
CA TYR A 545 -11.39 -12.91 -13.07
C TYR A 545 -10.15 -13.00 -13.97
N THR A 546 -9.02 -12.49 -13.48
CA THR A 546 -7.74 -12.51 -14.21
C THR A 546 -7.26 -13.93 -14.44
N TRP A 547 -7.34 -14.80 -13.44
CA TRP A 547 -6.97 -16.21 -13.54
C TRP A 547 -7.81 -16.95 -14.58
N ASN A 548 -9.13 -16.78 -14.54
CA ASN A 548 -10.05 -17.36 -15.52
C ASN A 548 -9.74 -16.87 -16.95
N TYR A 549 -9.35 -15.60 -17.10
CA TYR A 549 -8.88 -15.06 -18.38
C TYR A 549 -7.59 -15.75 -18.85
N LEU A 550 -6.61 -15.95 -17.96
CA LEU A 550 -5.36 -16.64 -18.28
C LEU A 550 -5.60 -18.10 -18.70
N GLU A 551 -6.37 -18.86 -17.92
CA GLU A 551 -6.67 -20.27 -18.26
C GLU A 551 -7.36 -20.41 -19.62
N LYS A 552 -8.31 -19.51 -19.91
CA LYS A 552 -9.09 -19.59 -21.14
C LYS A 552 -8.33 -19.09 -22.37
N ASN A 553 -7.59 -17.99 -22.24
CA ASN A 553 -7.07 -17.26 -23.40
C ASN A 553 -5.54 -17.34 -23.53
N LEU A 554 -4.82 -17.55 -22.43
CA LEU A 554 -3.36 -17.56 -22.37
C LEU A 554 -2.82 -18.73 -21.51
N PRO A 555 -3.25 -19.99 -21.73
CA PRO A 555 -2.87 -21.11 -20.85
C PRO A 555 -1.36 -21.37 -20.82
N HIS A 556 -0.63 -20.95 -21.86
CA HIS A 556 0.83 -21.04 -21.92
C HIS A 556 1.53 -20.07 -20.95
N PHE A 557 0.88 -18.99 -20.51
CA PHE A 557 1.45 -18.03 -19.55
C PHE A 557 1.57 -18.58 -18.12
N ILE A 558 0.80 -19.63 -17.82
CA ILE A 558 0.66 -20.21 -16.47
C ILE A 558 1.19 -21.65 -16.40
N GLY A 559 1.81 -22.15 -17.47
CA GLY A 559 2.39 -23.50 -17.53
C GLY A 559 1.37 -24.64 -17.41
N ASN A 560 1.87 -25.87 -17.32
CA ASN A 560 1.04 -27.07 -17.11
C ASN A 560 0.83 -27.35 -15.61
N ILE A 561 -0.18 -28.16 -15.30
CA ILE A 561 -0.33 -28.69 -13.93
C ILE A 561 0.80 -29.68 -13.68
N ASN A 562 1.55 -29.50 -12.59
CA ASN A 562 2.62 -30.44 -12.21
C ASN A 562 1.99 -31.77 -11.73
N PRO A 563 2.28 -32.90 -12.39
CA PRO A 563 1.71 -34.20 -12.00
C PRO A 563 2.19 -34.67 -10.62
N HIS A 564 3.30 -34.15 -10.11
CA HIS A 564 3.93 -34.55 -8.84
C HIS A 564 3.48 -33.71 -7.64
N ASN A 565 2.49 -32.81 -7.79
CA ASN A 565 2.01 -31.97 -6.69
C ASN A 565 1.58 -32.78 -5.46
N ALA A 566 0.97 -33.95 -5.64
CA ALA A 566 0.51 -34.79 -4.53
C ALA A 566 1.70 -35.42 -3.78
N GLU A 567 2.73 -35.84 -4.51
CA GLU A 567 3.98 -36.39 -3.97
C GLU A 567 4.77 -35.33 -3.22
N ILE A 568 4.87 -34.11 -3.76
CA ILE A 568 5.50 -32.96 -3.10
C ILE A 568 4.81 -32.68 -1.77
N ILE A 569 3.47 -32.58 -1.75
CA ILE A 569 2.70 -32.35 -0.52
C ILE A 569 2.94 -33.49 0.49
N LYS A 570 2.90 -34.74 0.03
CA LYS A 570 3.13 -35.90 0.89
C LYS A 570 4.52 -35.90 1.51
N LYS A 571 5.54 -35.44 0.78
CA LYS A 571 6.95 -35.49 1.20
C LYS A 571 7.36 -34.25 2.01
N PHE A 572 6.96 -33.07 1.57
CA PHE A 572 7.44 -31.78 2.08
C PHE A 572 6.35 -30.95 2.78
N GLY A 573 5.11 -31.43 2.81
CA GLY A 573 3.99 -30.74 3.48
C GLY A 573 3.77 -29.33 2.90
N GLU A 574 3.87 -28.33 3.76
CA GLU A 574 3.75 -26.92 3.38
C GLU A 574 5.04 -26.29 2.83
N GLN A 575 6.08 -27.11 2.56
CA GLN A 575 7.34 -26.66 1.96
C GLN A 575 8.07 -25.58 2.79
N GLY A 576 7.94 -25.64 4.12
CA GLY A 576 8.52 -24.65 5.03
C GLY A 576 7.68 -23.39 5.24
N GLY A 577 6.55 -23.24 4.55
CA GLY A 577 5.64 -22.10 4.69
C GLY A 577 6.26 -20.78 4.22
N HIS A 578 5.58 -19.66 4.50
CA HIS A 578 5.94 -18.34 3.97
C HIS A 578 6.51 -17.36 5.00
N LEU A 579 6.31 -17.62 6.31
CA LEU A 579 6.66 -16.70 7.40
C LEU A 579 7.90 -17.12 8.18
#